data_AF-X1IVP4-F1
#
_entry.id   AF-X1IVP4-F1
#
_cell.length_a   1.000
_cell.length_b   1.000
_cell.length_c   1.000
_cell.angle_alpha   90.00
_cell.angle_beta   90.00
_cell.angle_gamma   90.00
#
_symmetry.space_group_name_H-M   'P 1'
#
loop_
_entity.id
_entity.type
_entity.pdbx_description
1 polymer ?
#
loop_
_entity_poly.entity_id
_entity_poly.type
_entity_poly.pdbx_seq_one_letter_code
_entity_poly.pdbx_strand_id
1 'polypeptide(L)'
;RPALTINHILPTVNLLSGMERENRNDIHVLPRKGGNRMSADVFTGLSKHSMDLSNGEFEQSMQFLDGGIGGKGWIGLDISYDKDPINGDITIERNSSFDIKEDPNAKTYDLNKSAKYIIRYYWGDKEQVFLLYPKKAEELENYLESYSGKDVFEMAPAKQTDTDMLEPSTYRYRIKETWWKSYKRQLFLIDKTNLMFIPAHKSQEPVLEALLTKDREMAEKEKRPLRYNTIERVIPVMNVTTTLGDIVLEHIEDPFSGLTLFPYVRFC
;
A
#
# COMPACT_ATOMS: atom_id res chain seq x y z
N ARG A 1 45.92 16.10 13.69
CA ARG A 1 45.58 16.69 12.38
C ARG A 1 44.30 16.02 11.90
N PRO A 2 43.16 16.73 11.75
CA PRO A 2 41.95 16.12 11.18
C PRO A 2 42.23 15.73 9.72
N ALA A 3 41.68 14.59 9.28
CA ALA A 3 41.83 14.12 7.92
C ALA A 3 40.87 14.91 7.00
N LEU A 4 41.39 15.48 5.91
CA LEU A 4 40.57 16.08 4.86
C LEU A 4 39.98 14.96 4.01
N THR A 5 38.66 14.85 3.98
CA THR A 5 37.94 13.89 3.11
C THR A 5 37.20 14.66 2.02
N ILE A 6 37.58 14.42 0.76
CA ILE A 6 36.92 15.00 -0.42
C ILE A 6 35.94 13.96 -0.97
N ASN A 7 34.66 14.32 -1.08
CA ASN A 7 33.62 13.42 -1.59
C ASN A 7 33.54 13.49 -3.13
N HIS A 8 34.08 12.48 -3.81
CA HIS A 8 34.02 12.37 -5.26
C HIS A 8 32.71 11.75 -5.80
N ILE A 9 31.91 11.12 -4.93
CA ILE A 9 30.68 10.43 -5.33
C ILE A 9 29.52 11.42 -5.47
N LEU A 10 29.46 12.42 -4.58
CA LEU A 10 28.39 13.42 -4.56
C LEU A 10 28.19 14.15 -5.90
N PRO A 11 29.23 14.62 -6.62
CA PRO A 11 29.05 15.24 -7.93
C PRO A 11 28.41 14.30 -8.96
N THR A 12 28.77 13.01 -8.97
CA THR A 12 28.21 12.02 -9.90
C THR A 12 26.74 11.74 -9.58
N VAL A 13 26.38 11.60 -8.31
CA VAL A 13 24.98 11.40 -7.89
C VAL A 13 24.12 12.62 -8.25
N ASN A 14 24.64 13.84 -8.04
CA ASN A 14 23.95 15.07 -8.42
C ASN A 14 23.74 15.18 -9.93
N LEU A 15 24.73 14.75 -10.74
CA LEU A 15 24.59 14.71 -12.19
C LEU A 15 23.47 13.76 -12.64
N LEU A 16 23.44 12.54 -12.09
CA LEU A 16 22.40 11.54 -12.40
C LEU A 16 21.01 12.02 -11.97
N SER A 17 20.89 12.61 -10.77
CA SER A 17 19.63 13.21 -10.31
C SER A 17 19.21 14.36 -11.21
N GLY A 18 20.14 15.18 -11.71
CA GLY A 18 19.85 16.23 -12.68
C GLY A 18 19.27 15.67 -13.99
N MET A 19 19.87 14.61 -14.54
CA MET A 19 19.40 13.95 -15.76
C MET A 19 18.01 13.32 -15.60
N GLU A 20 17.72 12.73 -14.44
CA GLU A 20 16.39 12.17 -14.13
C GLU A 20 15.33 13.28 -14.06
N ARG A 21 15.65 14.40 -13.40
CA ARG A 21 14.73 15.54 -13.27
C ARG A 21 14.47 16.24 -14.61
N GLU A 22 15.43 16.24 -15.52
CA GLU A 22 15.25 16.72 -16.89
C GLU A 22 14.35 15.78 -17.70
N ASN A 23 14.46 14.47 -17.48
CA ASN A 23 13.71 13.43 -18.20
C ASN A 23 12.66 12.74 -17.31
N ARG A 24 11.84 13.54 -16.63
CA ARG A 24 10.77 13.01 -15.77
C ARG A 24 9.77 12.18 -16.57
N ASN A 25 9.43 11.02 -16.02
CA ASN A 25 8.44 10.13 -16.62
C ASN A 25 7.04 10.52 -16.17
N ASP A 26 6.16 10.70 -17.13
CA ASP A 26 4.75 11.01 -16.88
C ASP A 26 3.87 9.75 -16.98
N ILE A 27 2.79 9.70 -16.20
CA ILE A 27 1.85 8.59 -16.20
C ILE A 27 0.82 8.81 -17.31
N HIS A 28 0.77 7.87 -18.25
CA HIS A 28 -0.24 7.85 -19.29
C HIS A 28 -0.93 6.49 -19.40
N VAL A 29 -2.25 6.48 -19.23
CA VAL A 29 -3.07 5.28 -19.33
C VAL A 29 -3.50 5.09 -20.78
N LEU A 30 -3.05 4.00 -21.40
CA LEU A 30 -3.41 3.66 -22.77
C LEU A 30 -4.61 2.70 -22.82
N PRO A 31 -5.58 2.91 -23.73
CA PRO A 31 -6.68 1.99 -23.92
C PRO A 31 -6.15 0.65 -24.47
N ARG A 32 -6.49 -0.46 -23.79
CA ARG A 32 -6.18 -1.82 -24.24
C ARG A 32 -7.31 -2.38 -25.13
N LYS A 33 -7.15 -3.60 -25.66
CA LYS A 33 -8.14 -4.23 -26.57
C LYS A 33 -9.55 -4.18 -25.99
N GLY A 34 -10.46 -3.46 -26.67
CA GLY A 34 -11.85 -3.27 -26.24
C GLY A 34 -12.09 -2.16 -25.20
N GLY A 35 -11.04 -1.44 -24.79
CA GLY A 35 -11.12 -0.31 -23.88
C GLY A 35 -11.54 0.98 -24.56
N ASN A 36 -12.34 1.79 -23.86
CA ASN A 36 -12.75 3.10 -24.34
C ASN A 36 -11.64 4.13 -24.13
N ARG A 37 -11.31 4.91 -25.17
CA ARG A 37 -10.35 6.00 -25.09
C ARG A 37 -10.76 7.05 -24.05
N MET A 38 -12.04 7.39 -23.99
CA MET A 38 -12.54 8.40 -23.05
C MET A 38 -12.27 8.01 -21.59
N SER A 39 -12.44 6.73 -21.25
CA SER A 39 -12.13 6.24 -19.90
C SER A 39 -10.63 6.31 -19.60
N ALA A 40 -9.78 5.98 -20.58
CA ALA A 40 -8.32 6.05 -20.43
C ALA A 40 -7.84 7.50 -20.23
N ASP A 41 -8.43 8.45 -20.95
CA ASP A 41 -8.15 9.88 -20.79
C ASP A 41 -8.57 10.39 -19.40
N VAL A 42 -9.75 9.96 -18.91
CA VAL A 42 -10.20 10.27 -17.53
C VAL A 42 -9.25 9.70 -16.48
N PHE A 43 -8.83 8.43 -16.61
CA PHE A 43 -7.88 7.82 -15.66
C PHE A 43 -6.50 8.49 -15.69
N THR A 44 -6.05 8.93 -16.86
CA THR A 44 -4.83 9.74 -16.99
C THR A 44 -4.99 11.07 -16.24
N GLY A 45 -6.10 11.77 -16.45
CA GLY A 45 -6.39 13.03 -15.76
C GLY A 45 -6.45 12.88 -14.23
N LEU A 46 -7.12 11.84 -13.73
CA LEU A 46 -7.21 11.56 -12.29
C LEU A 46 -5.84 11.21 -11.67
N SER A 47 -5.04 10.39 -12.36
CA SER A 47 -3.68 10.04 -11.90
C SER A 47 -2.80 11.28 -11.80
N LYS A 48 -2.84 12.16 -12.81
CA LYS A 48 -2.08 13.41 -12.83
C LYS A 48 -2.54 14.37 -11.73
N HIS A 49 -3.85 14.52 -11.56
CA HIS A 49 -4.40 15.34 -10.48
C HIS A 49 -3.94 14.87 -9.09
N SER A 50 -3.89 13.55 -8.87
CA SER A 50 -3.41 12.97 -7.60
C SER A 50 -1.90 13.21 -7.41
N MET A 51 -1.10 13.11 -8.49
CA MET A 51 0.33 13.46 -8.48
C MET A 51 0.55 14.94 -8.15
N ASP A 52 -0.22 15.84 -8.75
CA ASP A 52 -0.12 17.28 -8.52
C ASP A 52 -0.46 17.65 -7.06
N LEU A 53 -1.52 17.06 -6.50
CA LEU A 53 -1.97 17.33 -5.12
C LEU A 53 -0.95 16.93 -4.05
N SER A 54 -0.18 15.88 -4.34
CA SER A 54 0.82 15.30 -3.44
C SER A 54 2.25 15.75 -3.72
N ASN A 55 2.48 16.59 -4.75
CA ASN A 55 3.82 16.85 -5.30
C ASN A 55 4.56 15.54 -5.64
N GLY A 56 3.84 14.53 -6.13
CA GLY A 56 4.34 13.18 -6.34
C GLY A 56 5.56 13.09 -7.27
N GLU A 57 5.72 14.04 -8.20
CA GLU A 57 6.92 14.11 -9.04
C GLU A 57 8.20 14.41 -8.23
N PHE A 58 8.09 15.20 -7.17
CA PHE A 58 9.21 15.47 -6.27
C PHE A 58 9.53 14.21 -5.45
N GLU A 59 8.50 13.57 -4.90
CA GLU A 59 8.64 12.33 -4.14
C GLU A 59 9.26 11.20 -4.99
N GLN A 60 8.89 11.09 -6.26
CA GLN A 60 9.48 10.15 -7.21
C GLN A 60 10.96 10.46 -7.51
N SER A 61 11.33 11.72 -7.73
CA SER A 61 12.75 12.09 -7.89
C SER A 61 13.56 11.77 -6.64
N MET A 62 12.97 11.96 -5.45
CA MET A 62 13.63 11.61 -4.19
C MET A 62 13.73 10.09 -3.99
N GLN A 63 12.73 9.32 -4.44
CA GLN A 63 12.79 7.86 -4.51
C GLN A 63 13.94 7.39 -5.41
N PHE A 64 14.13 8.03 -6.58
CA PHE A 64 15.24 7.73 -7.47
C PHE A 64 16.59 7.99 -6.80
N LEU A 65 16.73 9.15 -6.13
CA LEU A 65 17.95 9.52 -5.42
C LEU A 65 18.27 8.52 -4.29
N ASP A 66 17.26 8.05 -3.57
CA ASP A 66 17.42 7.00 -2.56
C ASP A 66 17.86 5.67 -3.14
N GLY A 67 17.29 5.27 -4.29
CA GLY A 67 17.76 4.11 -5.04
C GLY A 67 19.21 4.26 -5.46
N GLY A 68 19.61 5.45 -5.95
CA GLY A 68 20.98 5.73 -6.37
C GLY A 68 22.01 5.68 -5.25
N ILE A 69 21.64 6.10 -4.03
CA ILE A 69 22.53 6.14 -2.86
C ILE A 69 22.47 4.84 -2.06
N GLY A 70 21.28 4.41 -1.68
CA GLY A 70 21.02 3.29 -0.77
C GLY A 70 20.67 1.98 -1.47
N GLY A 71 20.62 1.96 -2.81
CA GLY A 71 20.27 0.79 -3.62
C GLY A 71 18.76 0.49 -3.68
N LYS A 72 17.95 1.15 -2.85
CA LYS A 72 16.49 1.04 -2.85
C LYS A 72 15.88 2.39 -2.52
N GLY A 73 14.75 2.70 -3.14
CA GLY A 73 13.88 3.81 -2.79
C GLY A 73 12.43 3.35 -2.81
N TRP A 74 11.59 3.94 -1.96
CA TRP A 74 10.19 3.55 -1.85
C TRP A 74 9.26 4.74 -1.96
N ILE A 75 8.12 4.49 -2.60
CA ILE A 75 7.00 5.41 -2.63
C ILE A 75 5.76 4.65 -2.18
N GLY A 76 5.03 5.22 -1.24
CA GLY A 76 3.77 4.72 -0.71
C GLY A 76 2.61 5.51 -1.29
N LEU A 77 1.53 4.80 -1.59
CA LEU A 77 0.24 5.39 -1.90
C LEU A 77 -0.69 5.20 -0.70
N ASP A 78 -1.19 6.29 -0.16
CA ASP A 78 -2.13 6.25 0.96
C ASP A 78 -3.26 7.25 0.77
N ILE A 79 -4.34 7.10 1.54
CA ILE A 79 -5.45 8.04 1.56
C ILE A 79 -5.28 8.93 2.79
N SER A 80 -4.93 10.20 2.56
CA SER A 80 -4.87 11.19 3.63
C SER A 80 -6.22 11.86 3.82
N TYR A 81 -6.60 12.07 5.07
CA TYR A 81 -7.81 12.79 5.46
C TYR A 81 -7.51 14.20 6.00
N ASP A 82 -6.30 14.70 5.79
CA ASP A 82 -5.86 15.99 6.36
C ASP A 82 -6.53 17.19 5.68
N LYS A 83 -6.67 17.14 4.35
CA LYS A 83 -7.27 18.21 3.54
C LYS A 83 -8.78 18.01 3.35
N ASP A 84 -9.20 16.79 3.00
CA ASP A 84 -10.59 16.38 2.92
C ASP A 84 -10.88 15.27 3.94
N PRO A 85 -11.39 15.62 5.13
CA PRO A 85 -11.69 14.64 6.18
C PRO A 85 -12.82 13.65 5.83
N ILE A 86 -13.62 13.93 4.79
CA ILE A 86 -14.80 13.13 4.45
C ILE A 86 -14.50 12.19 3.29
N ASN A 87 -13.97 12.72 2.19
CA ASN A 87 -13.72 11.91 0.99
C ASN A 87 -12.32 11.31 0.96
N GLY A 88 -11.35 11.95 1.64
CA GLY A 88 -9.94 11.59 1.58
C GLY A 88 -9.30 11.92 0.24
N ASP A 89 -8.03 12.32 0.27
CA ASP A 89 -7.22 12.59 -0.91
C ASP A 89 -6.18 11.47 -1.09
N ILE A 90 -5.99 11.03 -2.33
CA ILE A 90 -4.90 10.09 -2.65
C ILE A 90 -3.58 10.85 -2.57
N THR A 91 -2.71 10.37 -1.69
CA THR A 91 -1.39 10.93 -1.44
C THR A 91 -0.31 9.96 -1.85
N ILE A 92 0.78 10.52 -2.37
CA ILE A 92 1.95 9.80 -2.82
C ILE A 92 3.10 10.35 -2.00
N GLU A 93 3.74 9.50 -1.21
CA GLU A 93 4.79 9.91 -0.29
C GLU A 93 6.02 9.03 -0.43
N ARG A 94 7.21 9.61 -0.41
CA ARG A 94 8.44 8.84 -0.27
C ARG A 94 8.52 8.25 1.13
N ASN A 95 8.83 6.97 1.20
CA ASN A 95 9.21 6.32 2.44
C ASN A 95 10.72 6.05 2.46
N SER A 96 11.31 6.19 3.64
CA SER A 96 12.71 5.83 3.86
C SER A 96 12.92 4.34 3.62
N SER A 97 14.01 3.99 2.95
CA SER A 97 14.35 2.59 2.65
C SER A 97 14.67 1.75 3.89
N PHE A 98 14.97 2.39 5.01
CA PHE A 98 15.18 1.70 6.29
C PHE A 98 13.87 1.42 7.04
N ASP A 99 12.79 2.13 6.68
CA ASP A 99 11.49 2.00 7.30
C ASP A 99 10.65 0.89 6.67
N ILE A 100 11.00 0.40 5.49
CA ILE A 100 10.27 -0.68 4.80
C ILE A 100 11.11 -1.96 4.78
N LYS A 101 10.48 -3.07 5.18
CA LYS A 101 11.01 -4.43 5.02
C LYS A 101 10.14 -5.20 4.03
N GLU A 102 10.74 -5.64 2.92
CA GLU A 102 10.10 -6.59 2.02
C GLU A 102 10.16 -8.04 2.54
N ASP A 103 9.34 -8.91 1.94
CA ASP A 103 9.48 -10.36 2.07
C ASP A 103 10.85 -10.83 1.53
N PRO A 104 11.70 -11.48 2.36
CA PRO A 104 13.00 -11.99 1.92
C PRO A 104 12.94 -12.98 0.75
N ASN A 105 11.78 -13.62 0.53
CA ASN A 105 11.59 -14.58 -0.56
C ASN A 105 11.11 -13.92 -1.87
N ALA A 106 10.94 -12.60 -1.92
CA ALA A 106 10.56 -11.89 -3.12
C ALA A 106 11.68 -11.96 -4.17
N LYS A 107 11.38 -12.50 -5.35
CA LYS A 107 12.36 -12.73 -6.44
C LYS A 107 12.24 -11.73 -7.58
N THR A 108 11.07 -11.13 -7.74
CA THR A 108 10.78 -10.23 -8.87
C THR A 108 10.96 -8.77 -8.47
N TYR A 109 11.25 -7.92 -9.46
CA TYR A 109 11.26 -6.47 -9.26
C TYR A 109 9.92 -5.98 -8.71
N ASP A 110 8.84 -6.42 -9.36
CA ASP A 110 7.47 -6.18 -8.91
C ASP A 110 7.13 -7.09 -7.72
N LEU A 111 7.05 -6.49 -6.54
CA LEU A 111 6.75 -7.18 -5.29
C LEU A 111 5.33 -7.75 -5.28
N ASN A 112 4.41 -7.23 -6.08
CA ASN A 112 3.04 -7.74 -6.11
C ASN A 112 2.92 -9.18 -6.60
N LYS A 113 3.89 -9.64 -7.39
CA LYS A 113 3.91 -10.97 -7.99
C LYS A 113 4.55 -12.03 -7.10
N SER A 114 5.55 -11.66 -6.29
CA SER A 114 6.34 -12.63 -5.53
C SER A 114 6.33 -12.43 -4.02
N ALA A 115 6.08 -11.22 -3.51
CA ALA A 115 6.06 -10.96 -2.08
C ALA A 115 4.72 -11.39 -1.46
N LYS A 116 4.79 -12.05 -0.30
CA LYS A 116 3.61 -12.35 0.51
C LYS A 116 3.21 -11.18 1.42
N TYR A 117 4.20 -10.41 1.88
CA TYR A 117 4.00 -9.28 2.76
C TYR A 117 5.01 -8.15 2.52
N ILE A 118 4.64 -6.95 2.95
CA ILE A 118 5.50 -5.77 3.08
C ILE A 118 5.23 -5.17 4.46
N ILE A 119 6.29 -4.86 5.20
CA ILE A 119 6.18 -4.24 6.52
C ILE A 119 6.71 -2.82 6.42
N ARG A 120 5.92 -1.85 6.85
CA ARG A 120 6.33 -0.46 7.05
C ARG A 120 6.44 -0.17 8.53
N TYR A 121 7.48 0.54 8.93
CA TYR A 121 7.64 1.11 10.26
C TYR A 121 7.59 2.62 10.16
N TYR A 122 6.87 3.27 11.06
CA TYR A 122 6.87 4.72 11.15
C TYR A 122 6.75 5.16 12.60
N TRP A 123 7.10 6.42 12.83
CA TRP A 123 6.97 7.04 14.14
C TRP A 123 5.64 7.78 14.21
N GLY A 124 4.72 7.28 15.02
CA GLY A 124 3.44 7.93 15.29
C GLY A 124 3.49 8.66 16.63
N ASP A 125 2.88 9.85 16.71
CA ASP A 125 2.81 10.62 17.95
C ASP A 125 1.89 9.92 18.95
N LYS A 126 2.31 9.85 20.22
CA LYS A 126 1.60 9.07 21.26
C LYS A 126 0.15 9.52 21.42
N GLU A 127 -0.08 10.83 21.50
CA GLU A 127 -1.42 11.41 21.68
C GLU A 127 -2.37 11.01 20.55
N GLN A 128 -1.90 11.06 19.30
CA GLN A 128 -2.69 10.66 18.14
C GLN A 128 -3.06 9.17 18.19
N VAL A 129 -2.11 8.30 18.56
CA VAL A 129 -2.34 6.85 18.67
C VAL A 129 -3.37 6.53 19.76
N PHE A 130 -3.32 7.22 20.90
CA PHE A 130 -4.32 7.06 21.96
C PHE A 130 -5.72 7.46 21.49
N LEU A 131 -5.84 8.55 20.72
CA LEU A 131 -7.11 9.01 20.18
C LEU A 131 -7.67 8.10 19.07
N LEU A 132 -6.79 7.53 18.23
CA LEU A 132 -7.19 6.59 17.18
C LEU A 132 -7.63 5.24 17.76
N TYR A 133 -6.99 4.77 18.83
CA TYR A 133 -7.22 3.45 19.41
C TYR A 133 -7.64 3.51 20.89
N PRO A 134 -8.79 4.14 21.24
CA PRO A 134 -9.19 4.34 22.62
C PRO A 134 -9.46 3.02 23.36
N LYS A 135 -9.88 1.96 22.64
CA LYS A 135 -10.13 0.63 23.21
C LYS A 135 -8.88 -0.08 23.70
N LYS A 136 -7.69 0.37 23.29
CA LYS A 136 -6.39 -0.24 23.65
C LYS A 136 -5.53 0.70 24.47
N ALA A 137 -6.12 1.78 25.02
CA ALA A 137 -5.39 2.76 25.83
C ALA A 137 -4.67 2.11 27.01
N GLU A 138 -5.32 1.21 27.76
CA GLU A 138 -4.69 0.50 28.89
C GLU A 138 -3.49 -0.36 28.46
N GLU A 139 -3.59 -1.05 27.32
CA GLU A 139 -2.49 -1.86 26.76
C GLU A 139 -1.33 -0.98 26.29
N LEU A 140 -1.64 0.19 25.71
CA LEU A 140 -0.65 1.19 25.29
C LEU A 140 0.07 1.83 26.49
N GLU A 141 -0.65 2.11 27.58
CA GLU A 141 -0.07 2.61 28.84
C GLU A 141 0.86 1.56 29.47
N ASN A 142 0.42 0.30 29.53
CA ASN A 142 1.26 -0.80 30.04
C ASN A 142 2.51 -1.05 29.18
N TYR A 143 2.42 -0.82 27.87
CA TYR A 143 3.57 -0.90 26.98
C TYR A 143 4.65 0.15 27.30
N LEU A 144 4.27 1.32 27.84
CA LEU A 144 5.23 2.34 28.29
C LEU A 144 6.04 1.88 29.51
N GLU A 145 5.41 1.17 30.44
CA GLU A 145 6.05 0.75 31.68
C GLU A 145 7.01 -0.43 31.48
N SER A 146 6.73 -1.30 30.49
CA SER A 146 7.46 -2.54 30.24
C SER A 146 8.50 -2.46 29.11
N TYR A 147 9.01 -1.26 28.78
CA TYR A 147 9.82 -0.98 27.58
C TYR A 147 11.12 -1.82 27.47
N SER A 148 11.00 -3.03 26.91
CA SER A 148 12.06 -4.02 26.70
C SER A 148 11.87 -4.79 25.36
N GLY A 149 11.18 -4.17 24.40
CA GLY A 149 10.85 -4.79 23.11
C GLY A 149 12.03 -4.76 22.11
N LYS A 150 12.23 -5.86 21.38
CA LYS A 150 13.25 -6.04 20.31
C LYS A 150 12.96 -5.26 19.01
N ASP A 151 11.94 -4.40 18.99
CA ASP A 151 11.51 -3.64 17.81
C ASP A 151 12.20 -2.28 17.66
N VAL A 152 13.25 -2.05 18.45
CA VAL A 152 14.20 -0.96 18.21
C VAL A 152 15.12 -1.43 17.09
N PHE A 153 14.94 -0.89 15.88
CA PHE A 153 16.09 -0.76 14.99
C PHE A 153 17.08 0.13 15.75
N GLU A 154 18.07 -0.47 16.39
CA GLU A 154 19.22 0.25 16.91
C GLU A 154 19.97 0.85 15.73
N MET A 155 19.50 2.00 15.26
CA MET A 155 20.37 2.92 14.56
C MET A 155 21.34 3.39 15.64
N ALA A 156 22.50 2.74 15.71
CA ALA A 156 23.52 3.00 16.71
C ALA A 156 23.61 4.51 16.95
N PRO A 157 23.41 4.99 18.19
CA PRO A 157 23.29 6.43 18.43
C PRO A 157 24.55 7.09 17.90
N ALA A 158 24.37 8.00 16.93
CA ALA A 158 25.40 8.96 16.60
C ALA A 158 25.84 9.59 17.93
N LYS A 159 27.13 9.49 18.24
CA LYS A 159 27.74 9.84 19.53
C LYS A 159 26.95 10.91 20.27
N GLN A 160 26.29 10.53 21.37
CA GLN A 160 25.56 11.42 22.26
C GLN A 160 26.48 12.60 22.62
N THR A 161 26.15 13.77 22.09
CA THR A 161 26.63 15.05 22.61
C THR A 161 25.65 15.48 23.70
N ASP A 162 26.17 16.00 24.82
CA ASP A 162 25.48 16.33 26.07
C ASP A 162 24.29 17.32 25.98
N THR A 163 23.85 17.68 24.77
CA THR A 163 22.71 18.58 24.50
C THR A 163 21.44 17.87 24.00
N ASP A 164 21.45 16.55 23.78
CA ASP A 164 20.26 15.81 23.33
C ASP A 164 19.31 15.53 24.51
N MET A 165 18.58 16.57 24.91
CA MET A 165 17.45 16.49 25.82
C MET A 165 16.29 15.74 25.14
N LEU A 166 15.97 14.55 25.68
CA LEU A 166 14.82 13.68 25.40
C LEU A 166 14.96 12.79 24.15
N GLU A 167 14.97 11.47 24.38
CA GLU A 167 14.93 10.48 23.30
C GLU A 167 13.61 10.61 22.52
N PRO A 168 13.61 10.50 21.17
CA PRO A 168 12.38 10.53 20.35
C PRO A 168 11.31 9.52 20.78
N SER A 169 11.71 8.41 21.40
CA SER A 169 10.85 7.39 22.05
C SER A 169 9.96 7.94 23.16
N THR A 170 10.32 9.09 23.74
CA THR A 170 9.55 9.76 24.79
C THR A 170 8.22 10.28 24.27
N TYR A 171 8.18 10.75 23.02
CA TYR A 171 7.00 11.39 22.42
C TYR A 171 6.31 10.55 21.34
N ARG A 172 7.00 9.53 20.82
CA ARG A 172 6.53 8.75 19.68
C ARG A 172 6.58 7.25 19.93
N TYR A 173 5.62 6.55 19.34
CA TYR A 173 5.64 5.10 19.22
C TYR A 173 6.18 4.68 17.86
N ARG A 174 6.98 3.61 17.83
CA ARG A 174 7.38 2.97 16.58
C ARG A 174 6.31 1.96 16.19
N ILE A 175 5.41 2.37 15.31
CA ILE A 175 4.30 1.54 14.84
C ILE A 175 4.76 0.74 13.63
N LYS A 176 4.24 -0.48 13.53
CA LYS A 176 4.51 -1.41 12.44
C LYS A 176 3.20 -1.73 11.71
N GLU A 177 3.15 -1.37 10.43
CA GLU A 177 2.09 -1.73 9.50
C GLU A 177 2.54 -2.92 8.65
N THR A 178 1.85 -4.05 8.79
CA THR A 178 2.10 -5.24 7.98
C THR A 178 1.01 -5.40 6.94
N TRP A 179 1.39 -5.20 5.68
CA TRP A 179 0.55 -5.43 4.51
C TRP A 179 0.78 -6.85 4.02
N TRP A 180 -0.25 -7.68 3.94
CA TRP A 180 -0.10 -9.07 3.55
C TRP A 180 -1.30 -9.59 2.76
N LYS A 181 -1.06 -10.59 1.90
CA LYS A 181 -2.09 -11.18 1.06
C LYS A 181 -2.64 -12.46 1.70
N SER A 182 -3.94 -12.47 1.98
CA SER A 182 -4.69 -13.69 2.29
C SER A 182 -5.40 -14.21 1.04
N TYR A 183 -5.93 -15.43 1.10
CA TYR A 183 -6.64 -16.03 -0.03
C TYR A 183 -8.02 -16.49 0.42
N LYS A 184 -9.06 -16.03 -0.26
CA LYS A 184 -10.44 -16.48 -0.04
C LYS A 184 -11.02 -17.10 -1.29
N ARG A 185 -11.90 -18.09 -1.10
CA ARG A 185 -12.71 -18.63 -2.19
C ARG A 185 -13.86 -17.68 -2.44
N GLN A 186 -13.96 -17.20 -3.68
CA GLN A 186 -15.00 -16.29 -4.12
C GLN A 186 -15.81 -16.95 -5.24
N LEU A 187 -17.13 -16.85 -5.14
CA LEU A 187 -18.06 -17.30 -6.15
C LEU A 187 -18.28 -16.18 -7.18
N PHE A 188 -18.17 -16.51 -8.46
CA PHE A 188 -18.43 -15.58 -9.56
C PHE A 188 -19.64 -16.04 -10.37
N LEU A 189 -20.55 -15.10 -10.65
CA LEU A 189 -21.60 -15.26 -11.64
C LEU A 189 -21.07 -14.83 -13.00
N ILE A 190 -21.21 -15.69 -13.99
CA ILE A 190 -20.80 -15.42 -15.37
C ILE A 190 -22.05 -15.36 -16.22
N ASP A 191 -22.26 -14.22 -16.86
CA ASP A 191 -23.28 -14.06 -17.90
C ASP A 191 -22.67 -14.43 -19.26
N LYS A 192 -23.12 -15.53 -19.85
CA LYS A 192 -22.59 -16.02 -21.13
C LYS A 192 -22.99 -15.14 -22.32
N THR A 193 -24.04 -14.33 -22.22
CA THR A 193 -24.44 -13.46 -23.34
C THR A 193 -23.53 -12.24 -23.45
N ASN A 194 -23.17 -11.66 -22.32
CA ASN A 194 -22.38 -10.42 -22.27
C ASN A 194 -20.91 -10.66 -21.89
N LEU A 195 -20.54 -11.90 -21.55
CA LEU A 195 -19.23 -12.30 -21.03
C LEU A 195 -18.80 -11.51 -19.78
N MET A 196 -19.77 -10.96 -19.06
CA MET A 196 -19.55 -10.23 -17.81
C MET A 196 -19.42 -11.21 -16.65
N PHE A 197 -18.51 -10.89 -15.73
CA PHE A 197 -18.34 -11.62 -14.48
C PHE A 197 -18.65 -10.70 -13.31
N ILE A 198 -19.48 -11.19 -12.38
CA ILE A 198 -19.91 -10.44 -11.19
C ILE A 198 -19.46 -11.24 -9.96
N PRO A 199 -18.63 -10.66 -9.07
CA PRO A 199 -18.31 -11.30 -7.79
C PRO A 199 -19.55 -11.34 -6.92
N ALA A 200 -19.96 -12.53 -6.46
CA ALA A 200 -21.10 -12.71 -5.57
C ALA A 200 -20.62 -12.83 -4.13
N HIS A 201 -21.04 -11.91 -3.25
CA HIS A 201 -20.73 -12.00 -1.83
C HIS A 201 -21.49 -13.18 -1.18
N LYS A 202 -20.96 -13.76 -0.09
CA LYS A 202 -21.61 -14.90 0.60
C LYS A 202 -23.05 -14.63 1.00
N SER A 203 -23.37 -13.40 1.41
CA SER A 203 -24.73 -13.00 1.76
C SER A 203 -25.71 -13.03 0.57
N GLN A 204 -25.20 -13.05 -0.66
CA GLN A 204 -25.98 -13.07 -1.90
C GLN A 204 -26.10 -14.47 -2.50
N GLU A 205 -25.51 -15.49 -1.88
CA GLU A 205 -25.68 -16.90 -2.27
C GLU A 205 -27.15 -17.31 -2.48
N PRO A 206 -28.11 -17.00 -1.56
CA PRO A 206 -29.51 -17.39 -1.77
C PRO A 206 -30.15 -16.68 -2.98
N VAL A 207 -29.74 -15.42 -3.25
CA VAL A 207 -30.21 -14.66 -4.41
C VAL A 207 -29.67 -15.28 -5.70
N LEU A 208 -28.41 -15.72 -5.65
CA LEU A 208 -27.75 -16.39 -6.77
C LEU A 208 -28.42 -17.71 -7.12
N GLU A 209 -28.73 -18.54 -6.13
CA GLU A 209 -29.45 -19.80 -6.31
C GLU A 209 -30.85 -19.59 -6.91
N ALA A 210 -31.58 -18.59 -6.40
CA ALA A 210 -32.88 -18.22 -6.95
C ALA A 210 -32.79 -17.75 -8.41
N LEU A 211 -31.75 -16.97 -8.75
CA LEU A 211 -31.50 -16.49 -10.11
C LEU A 211 -31.14 -17.64 -11.06
N LEU A 212 -30.30 -18.58 -10.62
CA LEU A 212 -29.94 -19.77 -11.41
C LEU A 212 -31.14 -20.69 -11.63
N THR A 213 -32.01 -20.83 -10.64
CA THR A 213 -33.24 -21.62 -10.74
C THR A 213 -34.20 -21.00 -11.75
N LYS A 214 -34.44 -19.69 -11.66
CA LYS A 214 -35.25 -18.96 -12.63
C LYS A 214 -34.67 -19.00 -14.05
N ASP A 215 -33.34 -18.92 -14.21
CA ASP A 215 -32.72 -19.02 -15.53
C ASP A 215 -32.89 -20.42 -16.14
N ARG A 216 -32.85 -21.48 -15.34
CA ARG A 216 -33.13 -22.85 -15.80
C ARG A 216 -34.57 -22.98 -16.30
N GLU A 217 -35.54 -22.52 -15.52
CA GLU A 217 -36.97 -22.55 -15.91
C GLU A 217 -37.23 -21.78 -17.22
N MET A 218 -36.66 -20.59 -17.33
CA MET A 218 -36.78 -19.77 -18.54
C MET A 218 -36.07 -20.39 -19.75
N ALA A 219 -34.88 -20.97 -19.54
CA ALA A 219 -34.12 -21.64 -20.59
C ALA A 219 -34.88 -22.83 -21.18
N GLU A 220 -35.56 -23.63 -20.34
CA GLU A 220 -36.42 -24.73 -20.78
C GLU A 220 -37.63 -24.23 -21.59
N LYS A 221 -38.31 -23.19 -21.09
CA LYS A 221 -39.49 -22.60 -21.75
C LYS A 221 -39.15 -22.00 -23.12
N GLU A 222 -38.01 -21.33 -23.22
CA GLU A 222 -37.56 -20.62 -24.42
C GLU A 222 -36.66 -21.49 -25.34
N LYS A 223 -36.35 -22.73 -24.94
CA LYS A 223 -35.40 -23.64 -25.62
C LYS A 223 -34.05 -22.98 -25.94
N ARG A 224 -33.57 -22.12 -25.04
CA ARG A 224 -32.28 -21.43 -25.16
C ARG A 224 -31.24 -22.08 -24.24
N PRO A 225 -29.93 -21.93 -24.51
CA PRO A 225 -28.91 -22.33 -23.55
C PRO A 225 -28.98 -21.51 -22.25
N LEU A 226 -28.50 -22.11 -21.15
CA LEU A 226 -28.35 -21.44 -19.86
C LEU A 226 -27.47 -20.20 -20.00
N ARG A 227 -28.01 -19.07 -19.57
CA ARG A 227 -27.35 -17.76 -19.66
C ARG A 227 -26.32 -17.61 -18.57
N TYR A 228 -26.65 -18.01 -17.35
CA TYR A 228 -25.76 -17.85 -16.21
C TYR A 228 -24.98 -19.11 -15.90
N ASN A 229 -23.74 -18.94 -15.46
CA ASN A 229 -22.91 -20.00 -14.91
C ASN A 229 -22.20 -19.52 -13.64
N THR A 230 -21.88 -20.43 -12.73
CA THR A 230 -21.12 -20.11 -11.52
C THR A 230 -19.75 -20.75 -11.56
N ILE A 231 -18.73 -19.99 -11.20
CA ILE A 231 -17.37 -20.50 -11.06
C ILE A 231 -16.81 -20.03 -9.72
N GLU A 232 -16.25 -20.95 -8.95
CA GLU A 232 -15.46 -20.64 -7.77
C GLU A 232 -14.00 -20.43 -8.15
N ARG A 233 -13.42 -19.32 -7.69
CA ARG A 233 -11.98 -19.04 -7.85
C ARG A 233 -11.40 -18.60 -6.51
N VAL A 234 -10.14 -18.96 -6.30
CA VAL A 234 -9.35 -18.45 -5.19
C VAL A 234 -8.83 -17.08 -5.59
N ILE A 235 -9.21 -16.04 -4.85
CA ILE A 235 -8.75 -14.67 -5.07
C ILE A 235 -7.85 -14.22 -3.91
N PRO A 236 -6.78 -13.45 -4.19
CA PRO A 236 -6.02 -12.78 -3.14
C PRO A 236 -6.85 -11.64 -2.54
N VAL A 237 -6.63 -11.34 -1.27
CA VAL A 237 -7.22 -10.24 -0.52
C VAL A 237 -6.11 -9.53 0.21
N MET A 238 -6.07 -8.20 0.09
CA MET A 238 -5.11 -7.41 0.84
C MET A 238 -5.62 -7.24 2.27
N ASN A 239 -4.74 -7.50 3.24
CA ASN A 239 -5.00 -7.25 4.64
C ASN A 239 -3.91 -6.32 5.19
N VAL A 240 -4.32 -5.44 6.10
CA VAL A 240 -3.43 -4.54 6.84
C VAL A 240 -3.57 -4.85 8.31
N THR A 241 -2.43 -5.00 8.97
CA THR A 241 -2.38 -5.20 10.41
C THR A 241 -1.40 -4.22 11.01
N THR A 242 -1.94 -3.32 11.84
CA THR A 242 -1.16 -2.31 12.56
C THR A 242 -0.85 -2.86 13.94
N THR A 243 0.42 -2.92 14.28
CA THR A 243 0.94 -3.52 15.51
C THR A 243 1.92 -2.58 16.20
N LEU A 244 1.91 -2.58 17.53
CA LEU A 244 2.92 -1.95 18.37
C LEU A 244 3.55 -3.03 19.25
N GLY A 245 4.78 -3.44 18.95
CA GLY A 245 5.38 -4.61 19.58
C GLY A 245 4.51 -5.85 19.38
N ASP A 246 4.13 -6.50 20.48
CA ASP A 246 3.25 -7.68 20.47
C ASP A 246 1.75 -7.33 20.46
N ILE A 247 1.39 -6.05 20.61
CA ILE A 247 0.01 -5.58 20.65
C ILE A 247 -0.46 -5.34 19.22
N VAL A 248 -1.49 -6.06 18.79
CA VAL A 248 -2.22 -5.72 17.57
C VAL A 248 -3.07 -4.51 17.88
N LEU A 249 -2.90 -3.38 17.20
CA LEU A 249 -3.75 -2.19 17.36
C LEU A 249 -5.01 -2.34 16.50
N GLU A 250 -4.82 -2.67 15.23
CA GLU A 250 -5.90 -2.74 14.25
C GLU A 250 -5.64 -3.83 13.22
N HIS A 251 -6.72 -4.44 12.73
CA HIS A 251 -6.70 -5.37 11.63
C HIS A 251 -7.84 -5.02 10.66
N ILE A 252 -7.47 -4.65 9.43
CA ILE A 252 -8.41 -4.27 8.37
C ILE A 252 -8.26 -5.27 7.24
N GLU A 253 -9.36 -5.96 6.91
CA GLU A 253 -9.47 -6.77 5.70
C GLU A 253 -9.97 -5.89 4.55
N ASP A 254 -9.31 -5.98 3.41
CA ASP A 254 -9.66 -5.29 2.16
C ASP A 254 -9.77 -3.74 2.29
N PRO A 255 -8.68 -3.05 2.66
CA PRO A 255 -8.69 -1.60 2.95
C PRO A 255 -9.12 -0.73 1.76
N PHE A 256 -8.87 -1.21 0.53
CA PHE A 256 -9.13 -0.46 -0.70
C PHE A 256 -10.26 -1.05 -1.55
N SER A 257 -11.19 -1.81 -0.93
CA SER A 257 -12.40 -2.31 -1.59
C SER A 257 -12.14 -3.04 -2.92
N GLY A 258 -11.30 -4.08 -2.88
CA GLY A 258 -11.01 -4.97 -4.01
C GLY A 258 -9.64 -4.78 -4.66
N LEU A 259 -8.86 -3.78 -4.24
CA LEU A 259 -7.48 -3.62 -4.72
C LEU A 259 -6.55 -4.59 -4.01
N THR A 260 -5.96 -5.51 -4.76
CA THR A 260 -5.08 -6.58 -4.24
C THR A 260 -3.59 -6.25 -4.36
N LEU A 261 -3.26 -5.03 -4.79
CA LEU A 261 -1.88 -4.59 -5.00
C LEU A 261 -1.38 -3.91 -3.72
N PHE A 262 -0.12 -4.15 -3.36
CA PHE A 262 0.53 -3.43 -2.29
C PHE A 262 0.60 -1.94 -2.64
N PRO A 263 0.33 -1.04 -1.70
CA PRO A 263 0.42 0.40 -1.90
C PRO A 263 1.86 0.92 -1.99
N TYR A 264 2.87 0.06 -1.80
CA TYR A 264 4.27 0.44 -1.90
C TYR A 264 4.88 0.00 -3.22
N VAL A 265 5.51 0.94 -3.90
CA VAL A 265 6.27 0.70 -5.12
C VAL A 265 7.75 0.91 -4.82
N ARG A 266 8.57 -0.07 -5.18
CA ARG A 266 10.02 -0.05 -5.00
C ARG A 266 10.72 0.44 -6.27
N PHE A 267 11.74 1.25 -6.08
CA PHE A 267 12.78 1.57 -7.05
C PHE A 267 14.10 0.93 -6.60
N CYS A 268 14.78 0.20 -7.47
CA CYS A 268 16.08 -0.43 -7.20
C CYS A 268 16.88 -0.63 -8.49
#